data_AF-A0A452ZP40-F1
#
_entry.id   AF-A0A452ZP40-F1
#
_cell.length_a   1.000
_cell.length_b   1.000
_cell.length_c   1.000
_cell.angle_alpha   90.00
_cell.angle_beta   90.00
_cell.angle_gamma   90.00
#
_symmetry.space_group_name_H-M   'P 1'
#
loop_
_entity.id
_entity.type
_entity.pdbx_description
1 polymer ?
#
loop_
_entity_poly.entity_id
_entity_poly.type
_entity_poly.pdbx_seq_one_letter_code
_entity_poly.pdbx_strand_id
1 'polypeptide(L)'
;QIISVLQIGRTKVFLRAGQMAELDARRTEVRSKAARVIQSRYHTYVARQKFLAIRNTSVSFQSIVRGMARWRCHRDNSNYLKLKRSVLIYQCAWRRRIARRELRKLKMAARDTETLKVEKEKLEEHVEELTSRLGLEMKLRADLENNKAGEISKLQAALREMEHRVEEATAVQESESAKRAVEEALAQEREKITILTNEVEGMKVLLSREQEENTATKNDLAIAQERCEDLNGKIAVADENIKQLRDTVKRFEENVTELESSLMTEKQHNEATRGELGEAHQRVEELLRQVADADGKSAVLQSTVQRLEESLTETEGTLLLERQESEAIKKSLTEARGENEELVHKTEVFEKDIARFQNNIERSIA
;
A
#
# COMPACT_ATOMS: atom_id res chain seq x y z
N GLN A 1 -37.34 73.55 33.70
CA GLN A 1 -38.78 73.87 33.65
C GLN A 1 -39.59 72.60 33.25
N ILE A 2 -39.77 71.62 34.14
CA ILE A 2 -40.58 70.40 33.87
C ILE A 2 -41.54 70.11 35.05
N ILE A 3 -42.11 71.15 35.67
CA ILE A 3 -43.00 71.00 36.86
C ILE A 3 -44.44 71.46 36.55
N SER A 4 -44.83 71.58 35.28
CA SER A 4 -46.21 72.00 34.90
C SER A 4 -47.04 70.91 34.22
N VAL A 5 -46.59 69.65 34.25
CA VAL A 5 -47.07 68.61 33.34
C VAL A 5 -47.98 67.59 34.06
N LEU A 6 -47.84 67.41 35.37
CA LEU A 6 -48.46 66.34 36.15
C LEU A 6 -48.83 66.83 37.56
N GLN A 7 -50.05 66.57 38.01
CA GLN A 7 -50.49 66.88 39.37
C GLN A 7 -50.70 65.58 40.16
N ILE A 8 -49.97 65.42 41.27
CA ILE A 8 -50.03 64.22 42.12
C ILE A 8 -50.93 64.53 43.32
N GLY A 9 -52.07 63.83 43.41
CA GLY A 9 -52.95 63.84 44.59
C GLY A 9 -52.59 62.74 45.58
N ARG A 10 -53.24 62.72 46.77
CA ARG A 10 -53.00 61.70 47.81
C ARG A 10 -53.21 60.26 47.33
N THR A 11 -54.08 60.04 46.35
CA THR A 11 -54.44 58.69 45.84
C THR A 11 -54.42 58.56 44.32
N LYS A 12 -54.33 59.65 43.55
CA LYS A 12 -54.40 59.61 42.07
C LYS A 12 -53.48 60.65 41.43
N VAL A 13 -53.03 60.37 40.21
CA VAL A 13 -52.20 61.25 39.39
C VAL A 13 -53.04 61.78 38.21
N PHE A 14 -53.09 63.10 38.04
CA PHE A 14 -53.84 63.76 36.97
C PHE A 14 -52.91 64.18 35.83
N LEU A 15 -53.19 63.67 34.64
CA LEU A 15 -52.47 63.91 33.38
C LEU A 15 -53.26 64.91 32.51
N ARG A 16 -52.56 65.74 31.72
CA ARG A 16 -53.17 66.51 30.63
C ARG A 16 -53.51 65.58 29.45
N ALA A 17 -54.49 65.99 28.64
CA ALA A 17 -54.87 65.28 27.42
C ALA A 17 -53.65 65.01 26.53
N GLY A 18 -53.53 63.78 26.00
CA GLY A 18 -52.42 63.33 25.15
C GLY A 18 -51.22 62.71 25.87
N GLN A 19 -51.00 63.00 27.17
CA GLN A 19 -49.84 62.47 27.89
C GLN A 19 -49.91 60.97 28.17
N MET A 20 -51.12 60.43 28.36
CA MET A 20 -51.30 58.99 28.52
C MET A 20 -50.88 58.25 27.25
N ALA A 21 -51.22 58.78 26.07
CA ALA A 21 -50.80 58.23 24.78
C ALA A 21 -49.27 58.32 24.58
N GLU A 22 -48.63 59.41 25.02
CA GLU A 22 -47.17 59.54 24.97
C GLU A 22 -46.46 58.52 25.88
N LEU A 23 -47.00 58.28 27.09
CA LEU A 23 -46.48 57.26 28.01
C LEU A 23 -46.65 55.84 27.44
N ASP A 24 -47.78 55.54 26.81
CA ASP A 24 -48.00 54.25 26.16
C ASP A 24 -47.13 54.08 24.90
N ALA A 25 -46.90 55.13 24.10
CA ALA A 25 -45.96 55.11 22.98
C ALA A 25 -44.51 54.84 23.46
N ARG A 26 -44.10 55.44 24.59
CA ARG A 26 -42.78 55.18 25.16
C ARG A 26 -42.66 53.76 25.73
N ARG A 27 -43.74 53.22 26.30
CA ARG A 27 -43.82 51.84 26.77
C ARG A 27 -43.69 50.85 25.61
N THR A 28 -44.35 51.08 24.47
CA THR A 28 -44.22 50.23 23.28
C THR A 28 -42.83 50.36 22.65
N GLU A 29 -42.23 51.54 22.62
CA GLU A 29 -40.86 51.75 22.13
C GLU A 29 -39.84 50.94 22.93
N VAL A 30 -39.89 50.98 24.27
CA VAL A 30 -38.96 50.23 25.14
C VAL A 30 -39.09 48.72 24.91
N ARG A 31 -40.32 48.19 24.83
CA ARG A 31 -40.56 46.77 24.53
C ARG A 31 -40.05 46.39 23.14
N SER A 32 -40.29 47.23 22.14
CA SER A 32 -39.84 47.02 20.76
C SER A 32 -38.32 47.03 20.65
N LYS A 33 -37.65 47.92 21.39
CA LYS A 33 -36.19 47.99 21.46
C LYS A 33 -35.60 46.74 22.11
N ALA A 34 -36.19 46.27 23.21
CA ALA A 34 -35.77 45.03 23.87
C ALA A 34 -35.97 43.81 22.95
N ALA A 35 -37.12 43.70 22.29
CA ALA A 35 -37.41 42.63 21.33
C ALA A 35 -36.40 42.64 20.18
N ARG A 36 -36.09 43.82 19.61
CA ARG A 36 -35.10 43.97 18.53
C ARG A 36 -33.70 43.50 18.94
N VAL A 37 -33.27 43.79 20.18
CA VAL A 37 -31.99 43.30 20.70
C VAL A 37 -31.99 41.77 20.79
N ILE A 38 -33.05 41.18 21.33
CA ILE A 38 -33.16 39.71 21.46
C ILE A 38 -33.19 39.04 20.08
N GLN A 39 -34.01 39.55 19.16
CA GLN A 39 -34.11 39.02 17.79
C GLN A 39 -32.78 39.13 17.05
N SER A 40 -32.10 40.27 17.13
CA SER A 40 -30.77 40.46 16.51
C SER A 40 -29.74 39.46 17.03
N ARG A 41 -29.72 39.21 18.34
CA ARG A 41 -28.86 38.19 18.96
C ARG A 41 -29.23 36.79 18.51
N TYR A 42 -30.52 36.46 18.44
CA TYR A 42 -31.00 35.17 17.96
C TYR A 42 -30.61 34.92 16.51
N HIS A 43 -30.86 35.87 15.59
CA HIS A 43 -30.46 35.74 14.19
C HIS A 43 -28.95 35.56 14.03
N THR A 44 -28.14 36.30 14.80
CA THR A 44 -26.68 36.14 14.82
C THR A 44 -26.27 34.74 15.29
N TYR A 45 -26.91 34.24 16.35
CA TYR A 45 -26.66 32.90 16.87
C TYR A 45 -26.97 31.82 15.83
N VAL A 46 -28.14 31.89 15.19
CA VAL A 46 -28.54 30.93 14.13
C VAL A 46 -27.57 30.99 12.95
N ALA A 47 -27.19 32.18 12.49
CA ALA A 47 -26.21 32.33 11.41
C ALA A 47 -24.84 31.73 11.78
N ARG A 48 -24.39 31.96 13.02
CA ARG A 48 -23.13 31.39 13.52
C ARG A 48 -23.18 29.86 13.61
N GLN A 49 -24.29 29.28 14.05
CA GLN A 49 -24.45 27.82 14.10
C GLN A 49 -24.37 27.21 12.69
N LYS A 50 -25.06 27.79 11.70
CA LYS A 50 -24.98 27.35 10.31
C LYS A 50 -23.55 27.45 9.76
N PHE A 51 -22.87 28.56 10.01
CA PHE A 51 -21.47 28.74 9.60
C PHE A 51 -20.54 27.70 10.22
N LEU A 52 -20.65 27.46 11.53
CA LEU A 52 -19.82 26.49 12.24
C LEU A 52 -20.05 25.06 11.73
N ALA A 53 -21.30 24.69 11.45
CA ALA A 53 -21.62 23.39 10.86
C ALA A 53 -20.90 23.19 9.52
N ILE A 54 -21.02 24.15 8.59
CA ILE A 54 -20.36 24.11 7.28
C ILE A 54 -18.84 24.13 7.41
N ARG A 55 -18.30 24.93 8.32
CA ARG A 55 -16.85 25.01 8.57
C ARG A 55 -16.30 23.68 9.08
N ASN A 56 -16.98 23.06 10.05
CA ASN A 56 -16.52 21.82 10.66
C ASN A 56 -16.52 20.66 9.66
N THR A 57 -17.56 20.56 8.82
CA THR A 57 -17.60 19.56 7.74
C THR A 57 -16.51 19.81 6.70
N SER A 58 -16.28 21.07 6.32
CA SER A 58 -15.21 21.45 5.39
C SER A 58 -13.82 21.12 5.94
N VAL A 59 -13.53 21.45 7.20
CA VAL A 59 -12.24 21.13 7.84
C VAL A 59 -12.04 19.62 7.92
N SER A 60 -13.07 18.86 8.28
CA SER A 60 -13.03 17.40 8.34
C SER A 60 -12.74 16.80 6.97
N PHE A 61 -13.48 17.22 5.93
CA PHE A 61 -13.26 16.79 4.55
C PHE A 61 -11.84 17.11 4.06
N GLN A 62 -11.37 18.34 4.29
CA GLN A 62 -10.02 18.73 3.89
C GLN A 62 -8.93 17.90 4.60
N SER A 63 -9.14 17.54 5.87
CA SER A 63 -8.19 16.70 6.62
C SER A 63 -8.08 15.30 5.99
N ILE A 64 -9.22 14.71 5.61
CA ILE A 64 -9.31 13.41 4.93
C ILE A 64 -8.61 13.47 3.57
N VAL A 65 -8.89 14.49 2.75
CA VAL A 65 -8.25 14.66 1.44
C VAL A 65 -6.73 14.81 1.55
N ARG A 66 -6.24 15.63 2.50
CA ARG A 66 -4.80 15.77 2.77
C ARG A 66 -4.17 14.46 3.23
N GLY A 67 -4.87 13.69 4.07
CA GLY A 67 -4.47 12.34 4.50
C GLY A 67 -4.34 11.37 3.32
N MET A 68 -5.38 11.30 2.47
CA MET A 68 -5.36 10.46 1.26
C MET A 68 -4.23 10.84 0.30
N ALA A 69 -3.99 12.13 0.07
CA ALA A 69 -2.92 12.59 -0.80
C ALA A 69 -1.54 12.15 -0.27
N ARG A 70 -1.31 12.30 1.05
CA ARG A 70 -0.07 11.85 1.69
C ARG A 70 0.10 10.32 1.62
N TRP A 71 -0.98 9.56 1.82
CA TRP A 71 -0.95 8.10 1.70
C TRP A 71 -0.63 7.64 0.27
N ARG A 72 -1.25 8.25 -0.75
CA ARG A 72 -0.96 7.95 -2.17
C ARG A 72 0.50 8.22 -2.49
N CYS A 73 1.01 9.39 -2.11
CA CYS A 73 2.41 9.75 -2.30
C CYS A 73 3.36 8.76 -1.59
N HIS A 74 3.06 8.38 -0.35
CA HIS A 74 3.86 7.40 0.39
C HIS A 74 3.84 6.02 -0.28
N ARG A 75 2.66 5.55 -0.70
CA ARG A 75 2.48 4.26 -1.39
C ARG A 75 3.32 4.21 -2.66
N ASP A 76 3.19 5.22 -3.51
CA ASP A 76 3.87 5.27 -4.80
C ASP A 76 5.39 5.40 -4.63
N ASN A 77 5.85 6.23 -3.68
CA ASN A 77 7.27 6.34 -3.32
C ASN A 77 7.84 5.03 -2.75
N SER A 78 7.10 4.36 -1.87
CA SER A 78 7.49 3.05 -1.33
C SER A 78 7.63 2.01 -2.45
N ASN A 79 6.68 1.97 -3.40
CA ASN A 79 6.75 1.07 -4.55
C ASN A 79 7.96 1.38 -5.44
N TYR A 80 8.23 2.65 -5.71
CA TYR A 80 9.42 3.08 -6.46
C TYR A 80 10.72 2.66 -5.76
N LEU A 81 10.84 2.86 -4.44
CA LEU A 81 12.02 2.47 -3.68
C LEU A 81 12.23 0.94 -3.66
N LYS A 82 11.14 0.17 -3.53
CA LYS A 82 11.20 -1.31 -3.64
C LYS A 82 11.72 -1.74 -5.01
N LEU A 83 11.19 -1.17 -6.09
CA LEU A 83 11.63 -1.48 -7.45
C LEU A 83 13.10 -1.10 -7.66
N LYS A 84 13.50 0.11 -7.25
CA LYS A 84 14.89 0.58 -7.32
C LYS A 84 15.84 -0.36 -6.58
N ARG A 85 15.47 -0.82 -5.38
CA ARG A 85 16.27 -1.78 -4.60
C ARG A 85 16.41 -3.12 -5.34
N SER A 86 15.32 -3.67 -5.88
CA SER A 86 15.35 -4.91 -6.65
C SER A 86 16.24 -4.80 -7.89
N VAL A 87 16.15 -3.69 -8.63
CA VAL A 87 17.00 -3.43 -9.81
C VAL A 87 18.48 -3.35 -9.40
N LEU A 88 18.81 -2.64 -8.33
CA LEU A 88 20.19 -2.56 -7.85
C LEU A 88 20.75 -3.94 -7.46
N ILE A 89 19.96 -4.75 -6.75
CA ILE A 89 20.35 -6.13 -6.38
C ILE A 89 20.61 -6.96 -7.63
N TYR A 90 19.71 -6.93 -8.60
CA TYR A 90 19.86 -7.66 -9.87
C TYR A 90 21.12 -7.21 -10.62
N GLN A 91 21.32 -5.90 -10.76
CA GLN A 91 22.50 -5.36 -11.43
C GLN A 91 23.81 -5.74 -10.72
N CYS A 92 23.85 -5.69 -9.39
CA CYS A 92 25.01 -6.13 -8.61
C CYS A 92 25.28 -7.62 -8.79
N ALA A 93 24.24 -8.45 -8.75
CA ALA A 93 24.35 -9.89 -8.98
C ALA A 93 24.85 -10.21 -10.40
N TRP A 94 24.34 -9.50 -11.41
CA TRP A 94 24.76 -9.63 -12.80
C TRP A 94 26.24 -9.25 -12.99
N ARG A 95 26.65 -8.08 -12.48
CA ARG A 95 28.06 -7.64 -12.50
C ARG A 95 28.97 -8.66 -11.82
N ARG A 96 28.56 -9.21 -10.67
CA ARG A 96 29.28 -10.28 -9.97
C ARG A 96 29.37 -11.55 -10.81
N ARG A 97 28.29 -11.95 -11.49
CA ARG A 97 28.26 -13.15 -12.35
C ARG A 97 29.26 -13.01 -13.51
N ILE A 98 29.30 -11.85 -14.17
CA ILE A 98 30.27 -11.56 -15.23
C ILE A 98 31.70 -11.62 -14.68
N ALA A 99 32.01 -10.90 -13.61
CA ALA A 99 33.35 -10.89 -13.02
C ALA A 99 33.81 -12.30 -12.60
N ARG A 100 32.93 -13.12 -12.02
CA ARG A 100 33.25 -14.51 -11.68
C ARG A 100 33.47 -15.40 -12.91
N ARG A 101 32.78 -15.13 -14.02
CA ARG A 101 33.01 -15.85 -15.29
C ARG A 101 34.39 -15.51 -15.86
N GLU A 102 34.74 -14.23 -15.91
CA GLU A 102 36.05 -13.79 -16.39
C GLU A 102 37.18 -14.33 -15.50
N LEU A 103 37.03 -14.29 -14.17
CA LEU A 103 38.00 -14.89 -13.26
C LEU A 103 38.21 -16.39 -13.51
N ARG A 104 37.13 -17.14 -13.78
CA ARG A 104 37.25 -18.57 -14.11
C ARG A 104 38.03 -18.79 -15.41
N LYS A 105 37.77 -17.99 -16.45
CA LYS A 105 38.52 -18.07 -17.72
C LYS A 105 40.01 -17.82 -17.49
N LEU A 106 40.36 -16.76 -16.76
CA LEU A 106 41.74 -16.43 -16.43
C LEU A 106 42.41 -17.54 -15.62
N LYS A 107 41.69 -18.16 -14.67
CA LYS A 107 42.21 -19.29 -13.90
C LYS A 107 42.45 -20.55 -14.73
N MET A 108 41.58 -20.83 -15.70
CA MET A 108 41.79 -21.95 -16.62
C MET A 108 43.01 -21.69 -17.51
N ALA A 109 43.09 -20.51 -18.14
CA ALA A 109 44.25 -20.14 -18.95
C ALA A 109 45.56 -20.19 -18.15
N ALA A 110 45.56 -19.73 -16.89
CA ALA A 110 46.73 -19.83 -16.02
C ALA A 110 47.17 -21.29 -15.80
N ARG A 111 46.23 -22.21 -15.52
CA ARG A 111 46.54 -23.64 -15.39
C ARG A 111 47.07 -24.22 -16.69
N ASP A 112 46.44 -23.90 -17.83
CA ASP A 112 46.89 -24.36 -19.15
C ASP A 112 48.31 -23.85 -19.47
N THR A 113 48.64 -22.61 -19.08
CA THR A 113 50.02 -22.11 -19.23
C THR A 113 51.01 -22.81 -18.31
N GLU A 114 50.58 -23.26 -17.14
CA GLU A 114 51.43 -24.02 -16.22
C GLU A 114 51.68 -25.43 -16.76
N THR A 115 50.67 -26.10 -17.34
CA THR A 115 50.85 -27.41 -17.99
C THR A 115 51.74 -27.30 -19.22
N LEU A 116 51.56 -26.27 -20.05
CA LEU A 116 52.41 -26.04 -21.22
C LEU A 116 53.87 -25.76 -20.85
N LYS A 117 54.13 -25.11 -19.71
CA LYS A 117 55.50 -24.93 -19.21
C LYS A 117 56.15 -26.25 -18.85
N VAL A 118 55.44 -27.14 -18.15
CA VAL A 118 55.95 -28.47 -17.81
C VAL A 118 56.23 -29.31 -19.06
N GLU A 119 55.36 -29.25 -20.07
CA GLU A 119 55.60 -29.93 -21.34
C GLU A 119 56.82 -29.36 -22.08
N LYS A 120 56.97 -28.03 -22.07
CA LYS A 120 58.15 -27.36 -22.63
C LYS A 120 59.44 -27.79 -21.93
N GLU A 121 59.45 -27.84 -20.59
CA GLU A 121 60.60 -28.29 -19.80
C GLU A 121 60.99 -29.75 -20.14
N LYS A 122 60.01 -30.65 -20.27
CA LYS A 122 60.26 -32.04 -20.71
C LYS A 122 60.83 -32.11 -22.12
N LEU A 123 60.31 -31.30 -23.05
CA LEU A 123 60.85 -31.24 -24.41
C LEU A 123 62.27 -30.67 -24.43
N GLU A 124 62.58 -29.67 -23.59
CA GLU A 124 63.93 -29.13 -23.43
C GLU A 124 64.89 -30.21 -22.91
N GLU A 125 64.50 -30.98 -21.89
CA GLU A 125 65.28 -32.11 -21.37
C GLU A 125 65.55 -33.17 -22.44
N HIS A 126 64.53 -33.56 -23.22
CA HIS A 126 64.71 -34.50 -24.33
C HIS A 126 65.66 -33.96 -25.42
N VAL A 127 65.58 -32.67 -25.73
CA VAL A 127 66.49 -32.03 -26.70
C VAL A 127 67.92 -32.03 -26.16
N GLU A 128 68.14 -31.75 -24.87
CA GLU A 128 69.44 -31.82 -24.22
C GLU A 128 70.02 -33.25 -24.24
N GLU A 129 69.20 -34.27 -23.96
CA GLU A 129 69.59 -35.67 -24.02
C GLU A 129 69.99 -36.07 -25.45
N LEU A 130 69.16 -35.75 -26.45
CA LEU A 130 69.45 -36.04 -27.85
C LEU A 130 70.73 -35.33 -28.33
N THR A 131 70.92 -34.08 -27.92
CA THR A 131 72.14 -33.31 -28.24
C THR A 131 73.37 -33.96 -27.62
N SER A 132 73.26 -34.47 -26.39
CA SER A 132 74.33 -35.19 -25.69
C SER A 132 74.66 -36.53 -26.38
N ARG A 133 73.64 -37.31 -26.75
CA ARG A 133 73.82 -38.57 -27.51
C ARG A 133 74.48 -38.33 -28.85
N LEU A 134 74.03 -37.31 -29.59
CA LEU A 134 74.63 -36.93 -30.86
C LEU A 134 76.11 -36.54 -30.67
N GLY A 135 76.43 -35.77 -29.64
CA GLY A 135 77.82 -35.43 -29.30
C GLY A 135 78.69 -36.65 -28.99
N LEU A 136 78.14 -37.67 -28.31
CA LEU A 136 78.84 -38.93 -28.06
C LEU A 136 79.05 -39.74 -29.35
N GLU A 137 78.02 -39.87 -30.18
CA GLU A 137 78.12 -40.53 -31.49
C GLU A 137 79.16 -39.86 -32.40
N MET A 138 79.21 -38.52 -32.43
CA MET A 138 80.24 -37.78 -33.18
C MET A 138 81.65 -38.11 -32.67
N LYS A 139 81.86 -38.20 -31.34
CA LYS A 139 83.15 -38.60 -30.76
C LYS A 139 83.50 -40.04 -31.13
N LEU A 140 82.56 -40.98 -30.98
CA LEU A 140 82.77 -42.38 -31.34
C LEU A 140 83.09 -42.55 -32.83
N ARG A 141 82.42 -41.80 -33.72
CA ARG A 141 82.74 -41.79 -35.14
C ARG A 141 84.14 -41.24 -35.42
N ALA A 142 84.53 -40.15 -34.78
CA ALA A 142 85.89 -39.62 -34.89
C ALA A 142 86.94 -40.63 -34.38
N ASP A 143 86.68 -41.32 -33.26
CA ASP A 143 87.56 -42.37 -32.73
C ASP A 143 87.65 -43.57 -33.67
N LEU A 144 86.52 -43.98 -34.27
CA LEU A 144 86.49 -45.04 -35.30
C LEU A 144 87.26 -44.62 -36.56
N GLU A 145 87.11 -43.38 -37.03
CA GLU A 145 87.89 -42.84 -38.15
C GLU A 145 89.39 -42.81 -37.83
N ASN A 146 89.77 -42.40 -36.62
CA ASN A 146 91.16 -42.43 -36.14
C ASN A 146 91.72 -43.85 -36.04
N ASN A 147 90.94 -44.80 -35.49
CA ASN A 147 91.32 -46.22 -35.40
C ASN A 147 91.49 -46.83 -36.80
N LYS A 148 90.55 -46.57 -37.72
CA LYS A 148 90.67 -46.98 -39.13
C LYS A 148 91.90 -46.37 -39.78
N ALA A 149 92.19 -45.08 -39.56
CA ALA A 149 93.41 -44.45 -40.06
C ALA A 149 94.68 -45.09 -39.47
N GLY A 150 94.66 -45.48 -38.20
CA GLY A 150 95.73 -46.23 -37.54
C GLY A 150 95.89 -47.66 -38.09
N GLU A 151 94.80 -48.39 -38.32
CA GLU A 151 94.80 -49.70 -38.97
C GLU A 151 95.29 -49.61 -40.41
N ILE A 152 94.85 -48.61 -41.18
CA ILE A 152 95.35 -48.32 -42.52
C ILE A 152 96.86 -48.06 -42.46
N SER A 153 97.35 -47.29 -41.50
CA SER A 153 98.78 -47.04 -41.33
C SER A 153 99.56 -48.32 -41.00
N LYS A 154 99.01 -49.19 -40.13
CA LYS A 154 99.58 -50.50 -39.79
C LYS A 154 99.57 -51.47 -40.97
N LEU A 155 98.47 -51.53 -41.72
CA LEU A 155 98.35 -52.33 -42.92
C LEU A 155 99.26 -51.82 -44.04
N GLN A 156 99.43 -50.51 -44.19
CA GLN A 156 100.42 -49.92 -45.09
C GLN A 156 101.85 -50.26 -44.66
N ALA A 157 102.15 -50.28 -43.36
CA ALA A 157 103.45 -50.71 -42.85
C ALA A 157 103.69 -52.21 -43.08
N ALA A 158 102.71 -53.05 -42.75
CA ALA A 158 102.76 -54.49 -42.98
C ALA A 158 102.78 -54.85 -44.47
N LEU A 159 102.11 -54.07 -45.34
CA LEU A 159 102.17 -54.25 -46.78
C LEU A 159 103.56 -53.89 -47.31
N ARG A 160 104.20 -52.81 -46.84
CA ARG A 160 105.61 -52.51 -47.19
C ARG A 160 106.57 -53.58 -46.69
N GLU A 161 106.32 -54.13 -45.50
CA GLU A 161 107.08 -55.26 -44.95
C GLU A 161 106.83 -56.56 -45.74
N MET A 162 105.60 -56.79 -46.18
CA MET A 162 105.23 -57.91 -47.05
C MET A 162 105.76 -57.74 -48.48
N GLU A 163 105.83 -56.53 -49.03
CA GLU A 163 106.47 -56.23 -50.31
C GLU A 163 107.98 -56.52 -50.22
N HIS A 164 108.63 -56.14 -49.11
CA HIS A 164 110.01 -56.53 -48.80
C HIS A 164 110.16 -58.07 -48.64
N ARG A 165 109.19 -58.75 -48.02
CA ARG A 165 109.19 -60.21 -47.86
C ARG A 165 108.80 -61.00 -49.12
N VAL A 166 108.03 -60.41 -50.04
CA VAL A 166 107.67 -60.98 -51.34
C VAL A 166 108.82 -60.85 -52.34
N GLU A 167 109.67 -59.82 -52.21
CA GLU A 167 110.98 -59.81 -52.86
C GLU A 167 111.91 -60.90 -52.32
N GLU A 168 111.78 -61.29 -51.04
CA GLU A 168 112.62 -62.33 -50.41
C GLU A 168 112.08 -63.77 -50.52
N ALA A 169 110.80 -63.99 -50.86
CA ALA A 169 110.16 -65.30 -50.73
C ALA A 169 109.28 -65.72 -51.94
N THR A 170 109.85 -65.75 -53.15
CA THR A 170 109.34 -66.63 -54.22
C THR A 170 109.97 -68.02 -54.13
N ALA A 171 109.54 -68.81 -53.13
CA ALA A 171 109.68 -70.27 -53.07
C ALA A 171 108.75 -70.92 -52.01
N VAL A 172 107.58 -71.42 -52.46
CA VAL A 172 106.84 -72.64 -51.98
C VAL A 172 106.16 -72.58 -50.59
N GLN A 173 105.00 -73.19 -50.24
CA GLN A 173 103.75 -73.70 -50.86
C GLN A 173 102.83 -74.26 -49.73
N GLU A 174 101.52 -73.96 -49.82
CA GLU A 174 100.24 -74.67 -49.45
C GLU A 174 100.00 -75.62 -48.25
N SER A 175 98.70 -75.62 -47.86
CA SER A 175 97.83 -76.66 -47.24
C SER A 175 97.61 -76.57 -45.70
N GLU A 176 96.44 -76.75 -45.08
CA GLU A 176 95.18 -77.44 -45.43
C GLU A 176 94.06 -77.11 -44.40
N SER A 177 92.86 -77.69 -44.57
CA SER A 177 91.56 -77.14 -44.19
C SER A 177 90.81 -77.82 -43.02
N ALA A 178 89.81 -77.08 -42.51
CA ALA A 178 88.49 -77.52 -42.00
C ALA A 178 88.36 -78.40 -40.73
N LYS A 179 88.03 -77.74 -39.61
CA LYS A 179 87.15 -78.26 -38.54
C LYS A 179 86.22 -77.16 -38.04
N ARG A 180 84.92 -77.26 -38.34
CA ARG A 180 83.80 -76.85 -37.44
C ARG A 180 82.45 -77.01 -38.15
N ALA A 181 81.78 -78.13 -37.88
CA ALA A 181 80.40 -78.40 -38.27
C ALA A 181 79.68 -79.20 -37.16
N VAL A 182 79.79 -78.75 -35.90
CA VAL A 182 79.13 -79.38 -34.74
C VAL A 182 78.48 -78.35 -33.79
N GLU A 183 78.63 -77.04 -33.99
CA GLU A 183 78.06 -76.01 -33.10
C GLU A 183 76.61 -75.58 -33.40
N GLU A 184 76.03 -75.94 -34.55
CA GLU A 184 74.71 -75.42 -34.98
C GLU A 184 73.49 -76.19 -34.43
N ALA A 185 73.65 -77.43 -33.94
CA ALA A 185 72.50 -78.26 -33.56
C ALA A 185 71.97 -78.04 -32.12
N LEU A 186 72.68 -77.30 -31.26
CA LEU A 186 72.30 -77.05 -29.85
C LEU A 186 71.69 -75.65 -29.59
N ALA A 187 71.62 -74.78 -30.60
CA ALA A 187 71.11 -73.41 -30.47
C ALA A 187 69.58 -73.29 -30.66
N GLN A 188 68.98 -74.07 -31.56
CA GLN A 188 67.55 -73.93 -31.92
C GLN A 188 66.57 -74.42 -30.83
N GLU A 189 66.95 -75.41 -30.01
CA GLU A 189 66.09 -75.89 -28.92
C GLU A 189 66.13 -74.98 -27.67
N ARG A 190 67.19 -74.18 -27.48
CA ARG A 190 67.28 -73.18 -26.40
C ARG A 190 66.49 -71.90 -26.73
N GLU A 191 66.26 -71.61 -28.00
CA GLU A 191 65.51 -70.44 -28.47
C GLU A 191 63.98 -70.62 -28.34
N LYS A 192 63.45 -71.84 -28.55
CA LYS A 192 62.01 -72.11 -28.32
C LYS A 192 61.60 -72.05 -26.85
N ILE A 193 62.46 -72.53 -25.93
CA ILE A 193 62.16 -72.49 -24.49
C ILE A 193 62.18 -71.04 -23.96
N THR A 194 63.06 -70.18 -24.47
CA THR A 194 63.11 -68.76 -24.08
C THR A 194 61.90 -67.97 -24.59
N ILE A 195 61.41 -68.24 -25.81
CA ILE A 195 60.20 -67.61 -26.35
C ILE A 195 58.95 -67.97 -25.51
N LEU A 196 58.75 -69.26 -25.20
CA LEU A 196 57.61 -69.70 -24.38
C LEU A 196 57.69 -69.19 -22.94
N THR A 197 58.90 -69.04 -22.38
CA THR A 197 59.08 -68.44 -21.04
C THR A 197 58.73 -66.94 -21.06
N ASN A 198 59.12 -66.20 -22.11
CA ASN A 198 58.79 -64.79 -22.27
C ASN A 198 57.29 -64.55 -22.50
N GLU A 199 56.60 -65.45 -23.22
CA GLU A 199 55.14 -65.37 -23.42
C GLU A 199 54.38 -65.62 -22.11
N VAL A 200 54.80 -66.58 -21.29
CA VAL A 200 54.20 -66.85 -19.97
C VAL A 200 54.44 -65.67 -19.01
N GLU A 201 55.63 -65.06 -19.05
CA GLU A 201 55.94 -63.87 -18.25
C GLU A 201 55.11 -62.66 -18.71
N GLY A 202 54.94 -62.47 -20.03
CA GLY A 202 54.08 -61.42 -20.60
C GLY A 202 52.60 -61.59 -20.22
N MET A 203 52.08 -62.81 -20.25
CA MET A 203 50.72 -63.13 -19.82
C MET A 203 50.49 -62.84 -18.33
N LYS A 204 51.49 -63.07 -17.47
CA LYS A 204 51.44 -62.71 -16.04
C LYS A 204 51.34 -61.20 -15.81
N VAL A 205 52.11 -60.41 -16.56
CA VAL A 205 52.09 -58.94 -16.46
C VAL A 205 50.73 -58.38 -16.90
N LEU A 206 50.15 -58.90 -17.99
CA LEU A 206 48.82 -58.51 -18.45
C LEU A 206 47.73 -58.87 -17.44
N LEU A 207 47.82 -60.06 -16.83
CA LEU A 207 46.88 -60.49 -15.80
C LEU A 207 46.95 -59.59 -14.55
N SER A 208 48.15 -59.19 -14.12
CA SER A 208 48.33 -58.26 -12.98
C SER A 208 47.73 -56.89 -13.29
N ARG A 209 47.93 -56.38 -14.51
CA ARG A 209 47.37 -55.09 -14.95
C ARG A 209 45.83 -55.10 -15.00
N GLU A 210 45.24 -56.18 -15.52
CA GLU A 210 43.78 -56.37 -15.52
C GLU A 210 43.19 -56.51 -14.10
N GLN A 211 43.93 -57.12 -13.18
CA GLN A 211 43.53 -57.16 -11.76
C GLN A 211 43.59 -55.76 -11.13
N GLU A 212 44.63 -54.98 -11.39
CA GLU A 212 44.74 -53.59 -10.92
C GLU A 212 43.61 -52.71 -11.48
N GLU A 213 43.33 -52.76 -12.79
CA GLU A 213 42.20 -52.04 -13.39
C GLU A 213 40.83 -52.51 -12.84
N ASN A 214 40.65 -53.81 -12.58
CA ASN A 214 39.46 -54.31 -11.89
C ASN A 214 39.31 -53.77 -10.47
N THR A 215 40.42 -53.60 -9.74
CA THR A 215 40.36 -52.99 -8.39
C THR A 215 40.05 -51.49 -8.45
N ALA A 216 40.62 -50.77 -9.42
CA ALA A 216 40.35 -49.35 -9.63
C ALA A 216 38.88 -49.10 -10.00
N THR A 217 38.35 -49.85 -10.96
CA THR A 217 36.94 -49.75 -11.38
C THR A 217 35.96 -50.13 -10.25
N LYS A 218 36.29 -51.11 -9.41
CA LYS A 218 35.50 -51.44 -8.21
C LYS A 218 35.51 -50.29 -7.18
N ASN A 219 36.65 -49.64 -6.98
CA ASN A 219 36.74 -48.49 -6.07
C ASN A 219 35.94 -47.29 -6.61
N ASP A 220 36.05 -46.99 -7.90
CA ASP A 220 35.27 -45.93 -8.55
C ASP A 220 33.76 -46.21 -8.47
N LEU A 221 33.35 -47.47 -8.64
CA LEU A 221 31.95 -47.89 -8.47
C LEU A 221 31.46 -47.66 -7.04
N ALA A 222 32.27 -47.99 -6.02
CA ALA A 222 31.93 -47.79 -4.62
C ALA A 222 31.76 -46.30 -4.28
N ILE A 223 32.66 -45.44 -4.77
CA ILE A 223 32.56 -43.98 -4.62
C ILE A 223 31.29 -43.45 -5.30
N ALA A 224 30.97 -43.96 -6.49
CA ALA A 224 29.75 -43.58 -7.19
C ALA A 224 28.48 -44.03 -6.43
N GLN A 225 28.49 -45.21 -5.81
CA GLN A 225 27.40 -45.71 -4.97
C GLN A 225 27.17 -44.85 -3.73
N GLU A 226 28.23 -44.53 -2.98
CA GLU A 226 28.16 -43.65 -1.80
C GLU A 226 27.58 -42.27 -2.18
N ARG A 227 28.01 -41.73 -3.32
CA ARG A 227 27.50 -40.46 -3.84
C ARG A 227 26.02 -40.52 -4.23
N CYS A 228 25.55 -41.65 -4.76
CA CYS A 228 24.14 -41.89 -5.04
C CYS A 228 23.31 -41.98 -3.75
N GLU A 229 23.82 -42.63 -2.70
CA GLU A 229 23.17 -42.70 -1.39
C GLU A 229 23.04 -41.32 -0.75
N ASP A 230 24.11 -40.53 -0.79
CA ASP A 230 24.13 -39.13 -0.33
C ASP A 230 23.09 -38.26 -1.05
N LEU A 231 22.99 -38.41 -2.37
CA LEU A 231 21.99 -37.69 -3.18
C LEU A 231 20.57 -38.14 -2.85
N ASN A 232 20.35 -39.44 -2.66
CA ASN A 232 19.05 -39.98 -2.23
C ASN A 232 18.64 -39.44 -0.86
N GLY A 233 19.58 -39.34 0.10
CA GLY A 233 19.33 -38.70 1.40
C GLY A 233 18.90 -37.24 1.25
N LYS A 234 19.58 -36.45 0.40
CA LYS A 234 19.21 -35.06 0.12
C LYS A 234 17.84 -34.94 -0.56
N ILE A 235 17.50 -35.85 -1.45
CA ILE A 235 16.18 -35.92 -2.10
C ILE A 235 15.10 -36.19 -1.05
N ALA A 236 15.30 -37.16 -0.16
CA ALA A 236 14.33 -37.46 0.90
C ALA A 236 14.07 -36.27 1.84
N VAL A 237 15.12 -35.53 2.23
CA VAL A 237 14.95 -34.29 3.02
C VAL A 237 14.22 -33.21 2.22
N ALA A 238 14.51 -33.07 0.93
CA ALA A 238 13.81 -32.12 0.07
C ALA A 238 12.32 -32.48 -0.09
N ASP A 239 11.99 -33.76 -0.22
CA ASP A 239 10.61 -34.24 -0.32
C ASP A 239 9.80 -33.97 0.95
N GLU A 240 10.40 -34.16 2.13
CA GLU A 240 9.74 -33.83 3.40
C GLU A 240 9.52 -32.32 3.55
N ASN A 241 10.49 -31.50 3.16
CA ASN A 241 10.32 -30.04 3.13
C ASN A 241 9.22 -29.61 2.15
N ILE A 242 9.16 -30.23 0.97
CA ILE A 242 8.12 -29.97 -0.02
C ILE A 242 6.74 -30.34 0.55
N LYS A 243 6.63 -31.47 1.26
CA LYS A 243 5.39 -31.91 1.91
C LYS A 243 4.94 -30.89 2.97
N GLN A 244 5.84 -30.45 3.84
CA GLN A 244 5.54 -29.43 4.84
C GLN A 244 5.08 -28.11 4.19
N LEU A 245 5.74 -27.67 3.13
CA LEU A 245 5.32 -26.49 2.37
C LEU A 245 3.92 -26.69 1.77
N ARG A 246 3.63 -27.85 1.21
CA ARG A 246 2.30 -28.19 0.67
C ARG A 246 1.20 -28.10 1.74
N ASP A 247 1.48 -28.60 2.94
CA ASP A 247 0.55 -28.52 4.08
C ASP A 247 0.36 -27.09 4.59
N THR A 248 1.40 -26.24 4.53
CA THR A 248 1.25 -24.81 4.85
C THR A 248 0.41 -24.07 3.81
N VAL A 249 0.61 -24.37 2.52
CA VAL A 249 -0.19 -23.77 1.44
C VAL A 249 -1.66 -24.16 1.59
N LYS A 250 -1.95 -25.43 1.83
CA LYS A 250 -3.33 -25.90 2.04
C LYS A 250 -4.03 -25.18 3.20
N ARG A 251 -3.34 -25.00 4.33
CA ARG A 251 -3.87 -24.22 5.46
C ARG A 251 -4.12 -22.76 5.10
N PHE A 252 -3.25 -22.14 4.30
CA PHE A 252 -3.48 -20.77 3.83
C PHE A 252 -4.67 -20.69 2.87
N GLU A 253 -4.86 -21.67 1.98
CA GLU A 253 -6.03 -21.74 1.10
C GLU A 253 -7.33 -21.84 1.91
N GLU A 254 -7.37 -22.73 2.90
CA GLU A 254 -8.51 -22.87 3.81
C GLU A 254 -8.82 -21.54 4.54
N ASN A 255 -7.80 -20.89 5.11
CA ASN A 255 -7.96 -19.58 5.77
C ASN A 255 -8.45 -18.49 4.81
N VAL A 256 -8.00 -18.50 3.54
CA VAL A 256 -8.47 -17.54 2.53
C VAL A 256 -9.95 -17.78 2.22
N THR A 257 -10.36 -19.03 2.03
CA THR A 257 -11.78 -19.37 1.78
C THR A 257 -12.68 -18.97 2.96
N GLU A 258 -12.20 -19.14 4.20
CA GLU A 258 -12.91 -18.71 5.40
C GLU A 258 -13.03 -17.17 5.46
N LEU A 259 -11.95 -16.45 5.20
CA LEU A 259 -11.96 -14.98 5.12
C LEU A 259 -12.90 -14.47 4.02
N GLU A 260 -12.90 -15.09 2.85
CA GLU A 260 -13.83 -14.74 1.76
C GLU A 260 -15.29 -14.94 2.17
N SER A 261 -15.60 -16.05 2.86
CA SER A 261 -16.95 -16.29 3.38
C SER A 261 -17.37 -15.23 4.40
N SER A 262 -16.50 -14.88 5.36
CA SER A 262 -16.77 -13.84 6.35
C SER A 262 -16.98 -12.47 5.71
N LEU A 263 -16.16 -12.13 4.71
CA LEU A 263 -16.28 -10.87 3.97
C LEU A 263 -17.61 -10.78 3.21
N MET A 264 -18.08 -11.89 2.63
CA MET A 264 -19.38 -11.93 1.97
C MET A 264 -20.53 -11.70 2.95
N THR A 265 -20.47 -12.30 4.14
CA THR A 265 -21.49 -12.06 5.18
C THR A 265 -21.49 -10.61 5.69
N GLU A 266 -20.31 -10.03 5.89
CA GLU A 266 -20.17 -8.61 6.25
C GLU A 266 -20.72 -7.66 5.17
N LYS A 267 -20.47 -7.97 3.89
CA LYS A 267 -21.04 -7.19 2.78
C LYS A 267 -22.57 -7.24 2.76
N GLN A 268 -23.16 -8.42 2.94
CA GLN A 268 -24.61 -8.58 3.02
C GLN A 268 -25.21 -7.80 4.20
N HIS A 269 -24.54 -7.85 5.36
CA HIS A 269 -24.97 -7.08 6.53
C HIS A 269 -24.86 -5.56 6.30
N ASN A 270 -23.78 -5.09 5.69
CA ASN A 270 -23.62 -3.68 5.32
C ASN A 270 -24.66 -3.22 4.28
N GLU A 271 -25.02 -4.06 3.32
CA GLU A 271 -26.09 -3.75 2.37
C GLU A 271 -27.46 -3.63 3.05
N ALA A 272 -27.77 -4.54 3.99
CA ALA A 272 -29.00 -4.50 4.77
C ALA A 272 -29.10 -3.21 5.62
N THR A 273 -28.06 -2.90 6.38
CA THR A 273 -28.01 -1.67 7.21
C THR A 273 -28.06 -0.40 6.37
N ARG A 274 -27.46 -0.39 5.17
CA ARG A 274 -27.59 0.73 4.23
C ARG A 274 -29.02 0.89 3.72
N GLY A 275 -29.74 -0.21 3.51
CA GLY A 275 -31.17 -0.22 3.18
C GLY A 275 -32.02 0.40 4.28
N GLU A 276 -31.85 -0.08 5.51
CA GLU A 276 -32.56 0.45 6.70
C GLU A 276 -32.29 1.95 6.92
N LEU A 277 -31.04 2.38 6.73
CA LEU A 277 -30.68 3.80 6.82
C LEU A 277 -31.40 4.63 5.75
N GLY A 278 -31.50 4.11 4.53
CA GLY A 278 -32.25 4.74 3.43
C GLY A 278 -33.74 4.90 3.75
N GLU A 279 -34.37 3.86 4.30
CA GLU A 279 -35.77 3.95 4.74
C GLU A 279 -35.95 4.96 5.88
N ALA A 280 -35.04 4.97 6.86
CA ALA A 280 -35.06 5.94 7.94
C ALA A 280 -34.93 7.38 7.42
N HIS A 281 -34.06 7.61 6.44
CA HIS A 281 -33.94 8.92 5.79
C HIS A 281 -35.23 9.35 5.09
N GLN A 282 -35.87 8.45 4.34
CA GLN A 282 -37.16 8.74 3.69
C GLN A 282 -38.26 9.06 4.72
N ARG A 283 -38.32 8.35 5.85
CA ARG A 283 -39.26 8.65 6.95
C ARG A 283 -39.00 10.03 7.54
N VAL A 284 -37.74 10.41 7.74
CA VAL A 284 -37.38 11.74 8.24
C VAL A 284 -37.78 12.84 7.25
N GLU A 285 -37.55 12.65 5.96
CA GLU A 285 -37.98 13.61 4.93
C GLU A 285 -39.50 13.80 4.91
N GLU A 286 -40.28 12.71 5.00
CA GLU A 286 -41.74 12.81 5.06
C GLU A 286 -42.22 13.50 6.33
N LEU A 287 -41.61 13.22 7.50
CA LEU A 287 -41.94 13.91 8.75
C LEU A 287 -41.62 15.41 8.66
N LEU A 288 -40.50 15.79 8.04
CA LEU A 288 -40.16 17.21 7.84
C LEU A 288 -41.19 17.91 6.93
N ARG A 289 -41.67 17.23 5.89
CA ARG A 289 -42.74 17.75 5.02
C ARG A 289 -44.04 17.98 5.80
N GLN A 290 -44.42 17.02 6.65
CA GLN A 290 -45.61 17.13 7.50
C GLN A 290 -45.50 18.26 8.54
N VAL A 291 -44.32 18.46 9.12
CA VAL A 291 -44.06 19.59 10.03
C VAL A 291 -44.20 20.92 9.29
N ALA A 292 -43.66 21.03 8.08
CA ALA A 292 -43.81 22.24 7.26
C ALA A 292 -45.29 22.54 6.92
N ASP A 293 -46.07 21.52 6.58
CA ASP A 293 -47.51 21.65 6.34
C ASP A 293 -48.26 22.09 7.61
N ALA A 294 -47.88 21.55 8.79
CA ALA A 294 -48.45 21.92 10.07
C ALA A 294 -48.10 23.36 10.48
N ASP A 295 -46.85 23.79 10.28
CA ASP A 295 -46.42 25.16 10.52
C ASP A 295 -47.18 26.14 9.63
N GLY A 296 -47.41 25.78 8.35
CA GLY A 296 -48.24 26.55 7.43
C GLY A 296 -49.67 26.73 7.94
N LYS A 297 -50.31 25.64 8.43
CA LYS A 297 -51.64 25.70 9.04
C LYS A 297 -51.66 26.54 10.31
N SER A 298 -50.65 26.42 11.16
CA SER A 298 -50.51 27.22 12.38
C SER A 298 -50.41 28.71 12.07
N ALA A 299 -49.65 29.09 11.04
CA ALA A 299 -49.54 30.48 10.60
C ALA A 299 -50.89 31.04 10.10
N VAL A 300 -51.66 30.24 9.35
CA VAL A 300 -53.02 30.62 8.91
C VAL A 300 -53.96 30.76 10.10
N LEU A 301 -53.94 29.82 11.05
CA LEU A 301 -54.76 29.92 12.26
C LEU A 301 -54.39 31.18 13.06
N GLN A 302 -53.11 31.46 13.22
CA GLN A 302 -52.64 32.65 13.93
C GLN A 302 -53.12 33.95 13.27
N SER A 303 -53.10 34.06 11.93
CA SER A 303 -53.64 35.23 11.24
C SER A 303 -55.16 35.35 11.36
N THR A 304 -55.89 34.22 11.37
CA THR A 304 -57.34 34.25 11.60
C THR A 304 -57.70 34.66 13.02
N VAL A 305 -56.96 34.20 14.02
CA VAL A 305 -57.15 34.62 15.42
C VAL A 305 -56.90 36.12 15.55
N GLN A 306 -55.80 36.62 14.99
CA GLN A 306 -55.50 38.05 15.03
C GLN A 306 -56.61 38.89 14.39
N ARG A 307 -57.14 38.48 13.24
CA ARG A 307 -58.25 39.19 12.59
C ARG A 307 -59.54 39.15 13.43
N LEU A 308 -59.81 38.04 14.09
CA LEU A 308 -60.97 37.93 14.99
C LEU A 308 -60.81 38.82 16.23
N GLU A 309 -59.61 38.88 16.81
CA GLU A 309 -59.28 39.79 17.91
C GLU A 309 -59.48 41.26 17.49
N GLU A 310 -58.99 41.65 16.32
CA GLU A 310 -59.20 42.99 15.75
C GLU A 310 -60.70 43.29 15.61
N SER A 311 -61.48 42.39 14.99
CA SER A 311 -62.93 42.58 14.84
C SER A 311 -63.67 42.65 16.17
N LEU A 312 -63.24 41.87 17.18
CA LEU A 312 -63.83 41.91 18.51
C LEU A 312 -63.59 43.27 19.15
N THR A 313 -62.37 43.80 19.10
CA THR A 313 -62.07 45.13 19.64
C THR A 313 -62.85 46.25 18.96
N GLU A 314 -63.06 46.16 17.64
CA GLU A 314 -63.92 47.10 16.91
C GLU A 314 -65.37 47.03 17.42
N THR A 315 -65.93 45.82 17.57
CA THR A 315 -67.30 45.64 18.07
C THR A 315 -67.47 46.07 19.54
N GLU A 316 -66.48 45.83 20.40
CA GLU A 316 -66.49 46.32 21.78
C GLU A 316 -66.46 47.85 21.82
N GLY A 317 -65.71 48.47 20.90
CA GLY A 317 -65.66 49.92 20.73
C GLY A 317 -67.00 50.52 20.29
N THR A 318 -67.68 49.92 19.30
CA THR A 318 -69.00 50.40 18.85
C THR A 318 -70.06 50.23 19.92
N LEU A 319 -70.09 49.09 20.63
CA LEU A 319 -71.02 48.86 21.75
C LEU A 319 -70.80 49.86 22.90
N LEU A 320 -69.57 50.28 23.16
CA LEU A 320 -69.29 51.33 24.16
C LEU A 320 -69.85 52.69 23.74
N LEU A 321 -69.74 53.05 22.46
CA LEU A 321 -70.33 54.28 21.92
C LEU A 321 -71.86 54.23 22.01
N GLU A 322 -72.49 53.14 21.58
CA GLU A 322 -73.96 52.96 21.70
C GLU A 322 -74.43 53.05 23.16
N ARG A 323 -73.66 52.51 24.11
CA ARG A 323 -73.95 52.65 25.55
C ARG A 323 -73.86 54.09 26.02
N GLN A 324 -72.83 54.83 25.61
CA GLN A 324 -72.67 56.25 25.95
C GLN A 324 -73.81 57.09 25.38
N GLU A 325 -74.19 56.85 24.13
CA GLU A 325 -75.34 57.50 23.49
C GLU A 325 -76.65 57.16 24.21
N SER A 326 -76.86 55.88 24.55
CA SER A 326 -78.04 55.43 25.30
C SER A 326 -78.12 56.08 26.69
N GLU A 327 -76.99 56.24 27.39
CA GLU A 327 -76.93 56.94 28.67
C GLU A 327 -77.21 58.44 28.53
N ALA A 328 -76.71 59.09 27.46
CA ALA A 328 -76.99 60.49 27.16
C ALA A 328 -78.49 60.71 26.88
N ILE A 329 -79.10 59.84 26.08
CA ILE A 329 -80.55 59.87 25.81
C ILE A 329 -81.35 59.64 27.09
N LYS A 330 -80.93 58.71 27.96
CA LYS A 330 -81.61 58.50 29.25
C LYS A 330 -81.56 59.74 30.13
N LYS A 331 -80.42 60.45 30.19
CA LYS A 331 -80.29 61.69 30.97
C LYS A 331 -81.20 62.79 30.45
N SER A 332 -81.19 63.06 29.14
CA SER A 332 -82.07 64.08 28.55
C SER A 332 -83.56 63.73 28.75
N LEU A 333 -83.91 62.44 28.70
CA LEU A 333 -85.27 61.98 28.96
C LEU A 333 -85.68 62.16 30.44
N THR A 334 -84.75 61.97 31.39
CA THR A 334 -85.02 62.27 32.80
C THR A 334 -85.16 63.76 33.07
N GLU A 335 -84.36 64.60 32.40
CA GLU A 335 -84.47 66.07 32.47
C GLU A 335 -85.84 66.53 31.94
N ALA A 336 -86.23 66.08 30.74
CA ALA A 336 -87.53 66.39 30.16
C ALA A 336 -88.72 65.86 31.00
N ARG A 337 -88.57 64.72 31.68
CA ARG A 337 -89.58 64.24 32.64
C ARG A 337 -89.69 65.16 33.85
N GLY A 338 -88.58 65.61 34.42
CA GLY A 338 -88.59 66.57 35.52
C GLY A 338 -89.24 67.91 35.12
N GLU A 339 -88.92 68.42 33.93
CA GLU A 339 -89.58 69.61 33.38
C GLU A 339 -91.09 69.41 33.20
N ASN A 340 -91.51 68.25 32.69
CA ASN A 340 -92.93 67.92 32.57
C ASN A 340 -93.61 67.81 33.94
N GLU A 341 -92.98 67.20 34.94
CA GLU A 341 -93.50 67.15 36.31
C GLU A 341 -93.65 68.55 36.91
N GLU A 342 -92.69 69.45 36.69
CA GLU A 342 -92.82 70.86 37.10
C GLU A 342 -93.96 71.58 36.39
N LEU A 343 -94.13 71.35 35.08
CA LEU A 343 -95.23 71.92 34.30
C LEU A 343 -96.58 71.39 34.78
N VAL A 344 -96.69 70.08 35.05
CA VAL A 344 -97.90 69.46 35.62
C VAL A 344 -98.22 70.09 36.97
N HIS A 345 -97.22 70.26 37.84
CA HIS A 345 -97.43 70.92 39.13
C HIS A 345 -97.89 72.37 38.98
N LYS A 346 -97.32 73.12 38.02
CA LYS A 346 -97.78 74.48 37.69
C LYS A 346 -99.23 74.47 37.20
N THR A 347 -99.61 73.55 36.32
CA THR A 347 -101.01 73.43 35.88
C THR A 347 -101.96 73.06 37.01
N GLU A 348 -101.60 72.16 37.92
CA GLU A 348 -102.41 71.84 39.10
C GLU A 348 -102.59 73.05 40.02
N VAL A 349 -101.55 73.88 40.20
CA VAL A 349 -101.63 75.13 40.96
C VAL A 349 -102.56 76.11 40.25
N PHE A 350 -102.41 76.29 38.93
CA PHE A 350 -103.30 77.14 38.15
C PHE A 350 -104.75 76.64 38.19
N GLU A 351 -104.99 75.33 38.11
CA GLU A 351 -106.34 74.75 38.26
C GLU A 351 -106.93 75.01 39.64
N LYS A 352 -106.14 74.89 40.71
CA LYS A 352 -106.57 75.25 42.07
C LYS A 352 -106.89 76.73 42.20
N ASP A 353 -106.09 77.60 41.58
CA ASP A 353 -106.36 79.04 41.58
C ASP A 353 -107.59 79.39 40.74
N ILE A 354 -107.79 78.77 39.58
CA ILE A 354 -109.02 78.87 38.78
C ILE A 354 -110.21 78.39 39.59
N ALA A 355 -110.12 77.26 40.29
CA ALA A 355 -111.19 76.76 41.16
C ALA A 355 -111.50 77.74 42.31
N ARG A 356 -110.49 78.39 42.90
CA ARG A 356 -110.68 79.48 43.88
C ARG A 356 -111.37 80.69 43.26
N PHE A 357 -110.99 81.08 42.04
CA PHE A 357 -111.65 82.19 41.33
C PHE A 357 -113.10 81.85 41.00
N GLN A 358 -113.39 80.64 40.54
CA GLN A 358 -114.76 80.17 40.31
C GLN A 358 -115.58 80.15 41.60
N ASN A 359 -115.01 79.69 42.72
CA ASN A 359 -115.68 79.70 44.03
C ASN A 359 -115.96 81.14 44.53
N ASN A 360 -115.03 82.08 44.26
CA ASN A 360 -115.24 83.51 44.54
C ASN A 360 -116.31 84.14 43.65
N ILE A 361 -116.42 83.72 42.38
CA ILE A 361 -117.49 84.17 41.47
C ILE A 361 -118.84 83.60 41.92
N GLU A 362 -118.91 82.32 42.30
CA GLU A 362 -120.14 81.70 42.83
C GLU A 362 -120.60 82.35 44.14
N ARG A 363 -119.67 82.77 45.02
CA ARG A 363 -119.98 83.55 46.23
C ARG A 363 -120.38 85.00 45.96
N SER A 364 -120.09 85.55 44.78
CA SER A 364 -120.48 86.90 44.38
C SER A 364 -121.87 86.94 43.72
N ILE A 365 -122.46 85.78 43.45
CA ILE A 365 -123.77 85.63 42.78
C ILE A 365 -124.87 85.18 43.77
N ALA A 366 -124.51 84.86 45.01
CA ALA A 366 -125.42 84.66 46.16
C ALA A 366 -125.38 85.89 47.09
#